data_AF-A0A925GEQ2-F1
#
_entry.id   AF-A0A925GEQ2-F1
#
_cell.length_a   1.000
_cell.length_b   1.000
_cell.length_c   1.000
_cell.angle_alpha   90.00
_cell.angle_beta   90.00
_cell.angle_gamma   90.00
#
_symmetry.space_group_name_H-M   'P 1'
#
loop_
_entity.id
_entity.type
_entity.pdbx_description
1 polymer ?
#
loop_
_entity_poly.entity_id
_entity_poly.type
_entity_poly.pdbx_seq_one_letter_code
_entity_poly.pdbx_strand_id
1 'polypeptide(L)' 'YGYNAANETYGDMIEMGILDPTKVTRTALQNAASVASLMLTTECMVSETPKAESAGGGGDMGGMGGMGGMGGMGM' A
#
# COMPACT_ATOMS: atom_id res chain seq x y z
N TYR A 1 12.40 -10.40 -32.34
CA TYR A 1 12.30 -9.05 -32.95
C TYR A 1 11.58 -8.12 -32.00
N GLY A 2 12.07 -6.89 -31.81
CA GLY A 2 11.50 -5.90 -30.90
C GLY A 2 11.98 -4.48 -31.22
N TYR A 3 11.52 -3.52 -30.42
CA TYR A 3 11.88 -2.11 -30.54
C TYR A 3 12.92 -1.73 -29.47
N ASN A 4 14.02 -1.13 -29.90
CA ASN A 4 15.03 -0.57 -29.02
C ASN A 4 14.71 0.91 -28.73
N ALA A 5 14.21 1.17 -27.52
CA ALA A 5 13.82 2.52 -27.10
C ALA A 5 15.01 3.49 -26.90
N ALA A 6 16.25 3.01 -26.82
CA ALA A 6 17.42 3.87 -26.64
C ALA A 6 17.86 4.59 -27.93
N ASN A 7 17.53 4.02 -29.09
CA ASN A 7 17.97 4.54 -30.39
C ASN A 7 16.90 4.45 -31.50
N GLU A 8 15.67 4.11 -31.12
CA GLU A 8 14.49 4.11 -31.99
C GLU A 8 14.55 3.14 -33.18
N THR A 9 15.28 2.03 -33.05
CA THR A 9 15.42 1.02 -34.11
C THR A 9 14.68 -0.28 -33.79
N TYR A 10 14.30 -1.02 -34.84
CA TYR A 10 13.74 -2.36 -34.70
C TYR A 10 14.74 -3.43 -35.13
N GLY A 11 14.81 -4.55 -34.40
CA GLY A 11 15.71 -5.65 -34.75
C GLY A 11 15.62 -6.84 -33.80
N ASP A 12 16.63 -7.71 -33.85
CA ASP A 12 16.76 -8.82 -32.92
C ASP A 12 17.25 -8.33 -31.55
N MET A 13 16.42 -8.55 -30.52
CA MET A 13 16.67 -8.04 -29.18
C MET A 13 17.82 -8.78 -28.48
N ILE A 14 18.05 -10.04 -28.83
CA ILE A 14 19.14 -10.84 -28.25
C ILE A 14 20.47 -10.36 -28.82
N GLU A 15 20.57 -10.15 -30.14
CA GLU A 15 21.77 -9.60 -30.78
C GLU A 15 22.09 -8.18 -30.28
N MET A 16 21.06 -7.38 -30.00
CA MET A 16 21.20 -6.05 -29.41
C MET A 16 21.59 -6.06 -27.92
N GLY A 17 21.64 -7.24 -27.28
CA GLY A 17 21.96 -7.37 -25.85
C GLY A 17 20.82 -6.94 -24.90
N ILE A 18 19.60 -6.78 -25.41
CA ILE A 18 18.41 -6.40 -24.65
C ILE A 18 17.65 -7.68 -24.28
N LEU A 19 18.06 -8.31 -23.19
CA LEU A 19 17.47 -9.56 -22.72
C LEU A 19 17.07 -9.46 -21.24
N ASP A 20 15.91 -10.01 -20.91
CA ASP A 20 15.44 -10.16 -19.55
C ASP A 20 15.49 -11.63 -19.12
N PRO A 21 15.93 -11.95 -17.90
CA PRO A 21 15.86 -13.32 -17.40
C PRO A 21 14.42 -13.83 -17.34
N THR A 22 14.18 -15.07 -17.76
CA THR A 22 12.84 -15.69 -17.78
C THR A 22 12.08 -15.56 -16.45
N LYS A 23 12.79 -15.66 -15.32
CA LYS A 23 12.18 -15.51 -14.00
C LYS A 23 11.64 -14.10 -13.76
N VAL A 24 12.30 -13.06 -14.26
CA VAL A 24 11.88 -11.66 -14.09
C VAL A 24 10.54 -11.44 -14.77
N THR A 25 10.46 -11.71 -16.07
CA THR A 25 9.24 -11.50 -16.86
C THR A 25 8.06 -12.35 -16.35
N ARG A 26 8.29 -13.63 -16.01
CA ARG A 26 7.21 -14.50 -15.51
C ARG A 26 6.67 -14.00 -14.16
N THR A 27 7.56 -13.61 -13.25
CA THR A 27 7.17 -13.25 -11.89
C THR A 27 6.46 -11.89 -11.89
N ALA A 28 6.92 -10.96 -12.72
CA ALA A 28 6.25 -9.68 -12.92
C ALA A 28 4.80 -9.88 -13.39
N LEU A 29 4.58 -10.70 -14.43
CA LEU A 29 3.24 -10.98 -14.94
C LEU A 29 2.36 -11.69 -13.91
N GLN A 30 2.89 -12.71 -13.24
CA GLN A 30 2.14 -13.48 -12.24
C GLN A 30 1.73 -12.62 -11.04
N ASN A 31 2.62 -11.77 -10.53
CA ASN A 31 2.32 -10.87 -9.42
C ASN A 31 1.29 -9.81 -9.82
N ALA A 32 1.41 -9.24 -11.03
CA ALA A 32 0.44 -8.30 -11.56
C ALA A 32 -0.95 -8.93 -11.70
N ALA A 33 -1.02 -10.13 -12.30
CA ALA A 33 -2.27 -10.88 -12.42
C ALA A 33 -2.88 -11.22 -11.05
N SER A 34 -2.05 -11.54 -10.04
CA SER A 34 -2.51 -11.83 -8.68
C SER A 34 -3.18 -10.62 -8.03
N VAL A 35 -2.56 -9.44 -8.09
CA VAL A 35 -3.14 -8.21 -7.52
C VAL A 35 -4.37 -7.76 -8.32
N ALA A 36 -4.32 -7.83 -9.65
CA ALA A 36 -5.46 -7.50 -10.50
C ALA A 36 -6.66 -8.40 -10.19
N SER A 37 -6.44 -9.71 -10.03
CA SER A 37 -7.50 -10.66 -9.68
C SER A 37 -8.12 -10.33 -8.33
N LEU A 38 -7.29 -10.04 -7.31
CA LEU A 38 -7.77 -9.61 -5.99
C LEU A 38 -8.67 -8.37 -6.09
N MET A 39 -8.21 -7.34 -6.82
CA MET A 39 -8.95 -6.08 -6.97
C MET A 39 -10.27 -6.29 -7.72
N LEU A 40 -10.28 -7.10 -8.78
CA LEU A 40 -11.49 -7.38 -9.58
C LEU A 40 -12.56 -8.13 -8.80
N THR A 41 -12.17 -8.98 -7.84
CA THR A 41 -13.13 -9.75 -7.02
C THR A 41 -13.47 -9.07 -5.69
N THR A 42 -12.90 -7.89 -5.41
CA THR A 42 -13.16 -7.14 -4.18
C THR A 42 -14.33 -6.19 -4.39
N GLU A 43 -15.50 -6.56 -3.88
CA GLU A 43 -16.73 -5.76 -4.02
C GLU A 43 -16.78 -4.52 -3.09
N CYS A 44 -16.01 -4.53 -2.00
CA CYS A 44 -16.00 -3.43 -1.04
C CYS A 44 -14.63 -3.26 -0.37
N MET A 45 -14.21 -2.01 -0.19
CA MET A 45 -13.06 -1.63 0.63
C MET A 45 -13.54 -0.67 1.71
N VAL A 46 -13.25 -0.99 2.97
CA VAL A 46 -13.57 -0.14 4.13
C VAL A 46 -12.29 0.50 4.63
N SER A 47 -12.33 1.81 4.84
CA SER A 47 -11.21 2.58 5.41
C SER A 47 -11.69 3.43 6.59
N GLU A 48 -10.85 3.59 7.60
CA GLU A 48 -11.09 4.55 8.69
C GLU A 48 -10.89 5.99 8.21
N THR A 49 -11.69 6.93 8.72
CA THR A 49 -11.46 8.35 8.51
C THR A 49 -10.14 8.78 9.17
N PRO A 50 -9.37 9.73 8.57
CA PRO A 50 -8.22 10.29 9.23
C PRO A 50 -8.56 10.76 10.65
N LYS A 51 -7.78 10.30 11.63
CA LYS A 51 -7.88 10.79 13.01
C LYS A 51 -7.33 12.22 13.03
N ALA A 52 -8.03 13.13 13.69
CA ALA A 52 -7.43 14.41 14.02
C ALA A 52 -6.29 14.13 15.01
N GLU A 53 -5.04 14.25 14.56
CA GLU A 53 -3.93 14.35 15.49
C GLU A 53 -4.10 15.68 16.25
N SER A 54 -4.23 15.60 17.57
CA SER A 54 -4.10 16.77 18.44
C SER A 54 -2.72 17.38 18.17
N ALA A 55 -2.67 18.56 17.57
CA ALA A 55 -1.44 19.32 17.44
C ALA A 55 -0.88 19.64 18.83
N GLY A 56 0.22 19.01 19.21
CA GLY A 56 0.97 19.22 20.45
C GLY A 56 1.56 17.90 20.91
N GLY A 57 2.84 17.61 20.66
CA GLY A 57 3.97 18.37 21.22
C GLY A 57 4.30 17.77 22.58
N GLY A 58 5.50 17.22 22.75
CA GLY A 58 5.92 16.54 23.98
C GLY A 58 5.81 17.41 25.24
N GLY A 59 5.60 16.73 26.37
CA GLY A 59 5.60 17.30 27.71
C GLY A 59 4.20 17.45 28.30
N ASP A 60 3.79 16.52 29.16
CA ASP A 60 3.74 16.72 30.62
C ASP A 60 3.12 15.48 31.28
N MET A 61 3.88 14.79 32.12
CA MET A 61 3.31 13.92 33.14
C MET A 61 2.73 14.83 34.23
N GLY A 62 1.47 15.22 34.12
CA GLY A 62 0.84 16.01 35.18
C GLY A 62 -0.65 16.21 34.98
N GLY A 63 -1.47 15.67 35.88
CA GLY A 63 -2.86 16.11 36.03
C GLY A 63 -3.89 15.00 36.22
N MET A 64 -3.93 14.44 37.42
CA MET A 64 -5.09 13.77 38.00
C MET A 64 -6.33 14.67 37.92
N GLY A 65 -7.49 14.16 37.49
CA GLY A 65 -8.78 14.81 37.77
C GLY A 65 -9.93 14.37 36.89
N GLY A 66 -10.79 13.47 37.38
CA GLY A 66 -12.09 13.24 36.72
C GLY A 66 -12.83 11.93 36.97
N MET A 67 -12.57 11.18 38.04
CA MET A 67 -13.42 10.05 38.44
C MET A 67 -14.35 10.50 39.58
N GLY A 68 -15.47 11.14 39.25
CA GLY A 68 -16.45 11.61 40.21
C GLY A 68 -17.86 11.51 39.65
N GLY A 69 -18.62 10.49 40.08
CA GLY A 69 -20.04 10.40 39.74
C GLY A 69 -20.61 8.98 39.70
N MET A 70 -20.47 8.19 40.77
CA MET A 70 -21.35 7.04 40.96
C MET A 70 -21.77 6.95 42.43
N GLY A 71 -22.68 7.85 42.80
CA GLY A 71 -23.43 7.79 44.04
C GLY A 71 -24.89 7.45 43.74
N GLY A 72 -25.42 6.42 44.41
CA GLY A 72 -26.84 6.32 44.74
C GLY A 72 -27.72 5.45 43.84
N MET A 73 -27.69 4.14 44.07
CA MET A 73 -28.83 3.22 43.85
C MET A 73 -28.59 2.05 44.82
N GLY A 74 -29.35 1.78 45.88
CA GLY A 74 -30.75 2.06 46.19
C GLY A 74 -31.37 0.72 46.57
N MET A 75 -31.39 0.44 47.89
CA MET A 75 -31.81 -0.79 48.61
C MET A 75 -30.89 -2.02 48.54
#